data_AF-A0A832VP25-F1
#
_entry.id   AF-A0A832VP25-F1
#
_cell.length_a   1.000
_cell.length_b   1.000
_cell.length_c   1.000
_cell.angle_alpha   90.00
_cell.angle_beta   90.00
_cell.angle_gamma   90.00
#
_symmetry.space_group_name_H-M   'P 1'
#
loop_
_entity.id
_entity.type
_entity.pdbx_description
1 polymer ?
#
loop_
_entity_poly.entity_id
_entity_poly.type
_entity_poly.pdbx_seq_one_letter_code
_entity_poly.pdbx_strand_id
1 'polypeptide(L)'
;MQLEPCQINAAVVELLMRIDARDNDPRVYERYSRFWNGPGREILQRGAQRFGADNDSLVRIMTYSLNRTCTMNGLPPLNDHT
;
A
#
# COMPACT_ATOMS: atom_id res chain seq x y z
N MET A 1 -5.12 -16.50 -6.66
CA MET A 1 -4.37 -15.53 -7.49
C MET A 1 -3.08 -15.17 -6.76
N GLN A 2 -1.93 -15.23 -7.44
CA GLN A 2 -0.63 -14.84 -6.88
C GLN A 2 -0.23 -13.50 -7.52
N LEU A 3 0.01 -12.48 -6.69
CA LEU A 3 0.51 -11.17 -7.15
C LEU A 3 2.02 -11.23 -7.33
N GLU A 4 2.51 -10.78 -8.46
CA GLU A 4 3.94 -10.76 -8.75
C GLU A 4 4.64 -9.62 -7.99
N PRO A 5 5.90 -9.79 -7.58
CA PRO A 5 6.65 -8.75 -6.87
C PRO A 5 6.71 -7.41 -7.62
N CYS A 6 6.78 -7.45 -8.95
CA CYS A 6 6.77 -6.25 -9.79
C CYS A 6 5.45 -5.47 -9.68
N GLN A 7 4.30 -6.15 -9.61
CA GLN A 7 2.99 -5.51 -9.43
C GLN A 7 2.90 -4.84 -8.05
N ILE A 8 3.40 -5.53 -7.02
CA ILE A 8 3.42 -5.01 -5.66
C ILE A 8 4.32 -3.78 -5.57
N ASN A 9 5.52 -3.83 -6.16
CA ASN A 9 6.47 -2.71 -6.15
C ASN A 9 5.93 -1.50 -6.90
N ALA A 10 5.28 -1.69 -8.05
CA ALA A 10 4.63 -0.60 -8.78
C ALA A 10 3.54 0.09 -7.94
N ALA A 11 2.71 -0.69 -7.24
CA ALA A 11 1.69 -0.16 -6.35
C ALA A 11 2.31 0.55 -5.13
N VAL A 12 3.41 0.05 -4.58
CA VAL A 12 4.13 0.74 -3.50
C VAL A 12 4.66 2.11 -3.95
N VAL A 13 5.23 2.21 -5.14
CA VAL A 13 5.70 3.49 -5.69
C VAL A 13 4.53 4.48 -5.83
N GLU A 14 3.42 4.04 -6.43
CA GLU A 14 2.26 4.91 -6.63
C GLU A 14 1.60 5.34 -5.30
N LEU A 15 1.53 4.43 -4.31
CA LEU A 15 1.08 4.74 -2.96
C LEU A 15 1.93 5.84 -2.33
N LEU A 16 3.26 5.71 -2.38
CA LEU A 16 4.18 6.67 -1.76
C LEU A 16 4.10 8.05 -2.42
N MET A 17 3.87 8.09 -3.74
CA MET A 17 3.57 9.33 -4.46
C MET A 17 2.24 9.95 -3.98
N ARG A 18 1.21 9.14 -3.73
CA ARG A 18 -0.13 9.61 -3.33
C ARG A 18 -0.18 10.19 -1.91
N ILE A 19 0.54 9.58 -0.96
CA ILE A 19 0.54 10.03 0.43
C ILE A 19 1.55 11.16 0.70
N ASP A 20 2.12 11.75 -0.37
CA ASP A 20 3.17 12.76 -0.33
C ASP A 20 4.20 12.45 0.77
N ALA A 21 4.68 11.20 0.81
CA ALA A 21 5.63 10.77 1.82
C ALA A 21 6.93 11.55 1.60
N ARG A 22 7.00 12.74 2.24
CA ARG A 22 8.05 13.77 2.18
C ARG A 22 9.35 13.21 1.61
N ASP A 23 9.59 13.49 0.34
CA ASP A 23 10.85 13.24 -0.36
C ASP A 23 11.35 11.79 -0.36
N ASN A 24 10.88 10.96 -1.30
CA ASN A 24 11.50 9.75 -1.90
C ASN A 24 12.69 9.07 -1.16
N ASP A 25 12.62 8.91 0.16
CA ASP A 25 13.71 8.32 0.91
C ASP A 25 13.73 6.82 0.56
N PRO A 26 14.85 6.30 0.04
CA PRO A 26 14.91 4.93 -0.43
C PRO A 26 14.60 3.92 0.68
N ARG A 27 14.82 4.27 1.96
CA ARG A 27 14.50 3.42 3.10
C ARG A 27 13.00 3.33 3.34
N VAL A 28 12.25 4.39 3.03
CA VAL A 28 10.78 4.36 3.07
C VAL A 28 10.27 3.40 2.01
N TYR A 29 10.75 3.51 0.77
CA TYR A 29 10.42 2.53 -0.28
C TYR A 29 10.78 1.11 0.13
N GLU A 30 12.01 0.85 0.60
CA GLU A 30 12.44 -0.49 1.02
C GLU A 30 11.56 -1.06 2.13
N ARG A 31 11.18 -0.24 3.12
CA ARG A 31 10.31 -0.67 4.22
C ARG A 31 8.94 -1.09 3.73
N TYR A 32 8.31 -0.27 2.88
CA TYR A 32 7.00 -0.57 2.32
C TYR A 32 7.05 -1.76 1.37
N SER A 33 8.04 -1.81 0.47
CA SER A 33 8.25 -2.93 -0.44
C SER A 33 8.45 -4.23 0.32
N ARG A 34 9.29 -4.25 1.35
CA ARG A 34 9.52 -5.45 2.19
C ARG A 34 8.26 -5.90 2.91
N PHE A 35 7.46 -4.97 3.43
CA PHE A 35 6.19 -5.29 4.09
C PHE A 35 5.18 -5.90 3.11
N TRP A 36 4.94 -5.23 1.98
CA TRP A 36 3.92 -5.62 1.02
C TRP A 36 4.29 -6.86 0.19
N ASN A 37 5.59 -7.12 -0.02
CA ASN A 37 6.06 -8.39 -0.58
C ASN A 37 6.11 -9.53 0.45
N GLY A 38 6.13 -9.21 1.74
CA GLY A 38 6.15 -10.17 2.84
C GLY A 38 4.79 -10.29 3.55
N PRO A 39 4.68 -9.92 4.83
CA PRO A 39 3.46 -10.16 5.63
C PRO A 39 2.21 -9.44 5.07
N GLY A 40 2.35 -8.31 4.40
CA GLY A 40 1.25 -7.59 3.76
C GLY A 40 0.74 -8.23 2.47
N ARG A 41 1.48 -9.19 1.89
CA ARG A 41 1.13 -9.82 0.60
C ARG A 41 -0.19 -10.56 0.65
N GLU A 42 -0.48 -11.24 1.77
CA GLU A 42 -1.75 -11.96 1.93
C GLU A 42 -2.95 -11.00 1.90
N ILE A 43 -2.82 -9.83 2.52
CA ILE A 43 -3.86 -8.79 2.54
C ILE A 43 -4.12 -8.31 1.11
N LEU A 44 -3.05 -8.03 0.35
CA LEU A 44 -3.17 -7.64 -1.06
C LEU A 44 -3.79 -8.73 -1.91
N GLN A 45 -3.39 -9.99 -1.75
CA GLN A 45 -3.94 -11.09 -2.53
C GLN A 45 -5.42 -11.32 -2.25
N ARG A 46 -5.85 -11.22 -0.98
CA ARG A 46 -7.28 -11.33 -0.61
C ARG A 46 -8.07 -10.14 -1.12
N GLY A 47 -7.53 -8.93 -1.00
CA GLY A 47 -8.17 -7.72 -1.55
C GLY A 47 -8.28 -7.77 -3.07
N ALA A 48 -7.23 -8.22 -3.76
CA ALA A 48 -7.18 -8.28 -5.20
C ALA A 48 -8.19 -9.27 -5.81
N GLN A 49 -8.51 -10.36 -5.08
CA GLN A 49 -9.59 -11.27 -5.47
C GLN A 49 -10.97 -10.61 -5.49
N ARG A 50 -11.17 -9.56 -4.68
CA ARG A 50 -12.46 -8.87 -4.56
C ARG A 50 -12.54 -7.60 -5.39
N PHE A 51 -11.45 -6.85 -5.49
CA PHE A 51 -11.44 -5.52 -6.09
C PHE A 51 -10.69 -5.44 -7.42
N GLY A 52 -9.87 -6.44 -7.75
CA GLY A 52 -8.98 -6.41 -8.92
C GLY A 52 -7.51 -6.35 -8.53
N ALA A 53 -6.66 -6.77 -9.45
CA ALA A 53 -5.20 -6.80 -9.29
C ALA A 53 -4.49 -5.74 -10.13
N ASP A 54 -5.23 -4.77 -10.66
CA ASP A 54 -4.67 -3.58 -11.29
C ASP A 54 -4.01 -2.67 -10.25
N ASN A 55 -3.12 -1.78 -10.71
CA ASN A 55 -2.30 -0.96 -9.83
C ASN A 55 -3.14 -0.09 -8.87
N ASP A 56 -4.22 0.52 -9.38
CA ASP A 56 -5.08 1.40 -8.60
C ASP A 56 -5.81 0.64 -7.49
N SER A 57 -6.36 -0.53 -7.81
CA SER A 57 -6.98 -1.44 -6.84
C SER A 57 -6.01 -1.84 -5.74
N LEU A 58 -4.77 -2.19 -6.09
CA LEU A 58 -3.73 -2.54 -5.11
C LEU A 58 -3.40 -1.35 -4.20
N VAL A 59 -3.23 -0.15 -4.75
CA VAL A 59 -2.96 1.06 -3.97
C VAL A 59 -4.12 1.39 -3.03
N ARG A 60 -5.37 1.21 -3.49
CA ARG A 60 -6.56 1.42 -2.66
C ARG A 60 -6.61 0.45 -1.48
N ILE A 61 -6.26 -0.82 -1.69
CA ILE A 61 -6.16 -1.83 -0.62
C ILE A 61 -5.06 -1.44 0.39
N MET A 62 -3.89 -1.01 -0.11
CA MET A 62 -2.79 -0.56 0.76
C MET A 62 -3.20 0.64 1.60
N THR A 63 -3.77 1.65 0.97
CA THR A 63 -4.24 2.89 1.61
C THR A 63 -5.27 2.58 2.69
N TYR A 64 -6.26 1.76 2.38
CA TYR A 64 -7.27 1.34 3.35
C TYR A 64 -6.63 0.63 4.57
N SER A 65 -5.69 -0.29 4.32
CA SER A 65 -5.03 -1.04 5.38
C SER A 65 -4.22 -0.11 6.30
N LEU A 66 -3.49 0.83 5.71
CA LEU A 66 -2.69 1.80 6.46
C LEU A 66 -3.57 2.77 7.25
N ASN A 67 -4.64 3.30 6.64
CA ASN A 67 -5.59 4.17 7.33
C ASN A 67 -6.24 3.46 8.52
N ARG A 68 -6.62 2.18 8.36
CA ARG A 68 -7.14 1.38 9.47
C ARG A 68 -6.14 1.27 10.61
N THR A 69 -4.85 1.06 10.30
CA THR A 69 -3.78 1.06 11.30
C THR A 69 -3.59 2.43 11.95
N CYS A 70 -3.60 3.53 11.18
CA CYS A 70 -3.53 4.88 11.74
C CYS A 70 -4.68 5.13 12.72
N THR A 71 -5.93 4.86 12.32
CA THR A 71 -7.11 5.01 13.18
C THR A 71 -7.00 4.18 14.45
N MET A 72 -6.52 2.93 14.38
CA MET A 72 -6.30 2.10 15.57
C MET A 72 -5.24 2.68 16.53
N ASN A 73 -4.26 3.42 16.00
CA ASN A 73 -3.23 4.09 16.79
C ASN A 73 -3.62 5.54 17.18
N GLY A 74 -4.85 5.98 16.89
CA GLY A 74 -5.30 7.35 17.16
C GLY A 74 -4.65 8.41 16.26
N LEU A 75 -4.03 8.00 15.16
CA LEU A 75 -3.40 8.87 14.16
C LEU A 75 -4.40 9.23 13.05
N PRO A 76 -4.27 10.42 12.44
CA PRO A 76 -5.07 10.79 11.28
C PRO A 76 -4.80 9.86 10.09
N PRO A 77 -5.79 9.68 9.19
CA PRO A 77 -5.61 8.92 7.95
C PRO A 77 -4.54 9.58 7.05
N LEU A 78 -3.87 8.77 6.23
CA LEU A 78 -2.81 9.20 5.32
C LEU A 78 -3.30 10.08 4.15
N ASN A 79 -4.58 9.92 3.76
CA ASN A 79 -5.21 10.72 2.72
C ASN A 79 -6.27 11.63 3.36
N ASP A 80 -5.87 12.84 3.76
CA ASP A 80 -6.79 13.93 4.12
C ASP A 80 -7.10 14.85 2.92
N HIS A 81 -6.74 14.44 1.69
CA HIS A 81 -7.25 15.10 0.49
C HIS A 81 -8.63 14.54 0.16
N THR A 82 -9.62 15.25 0.71
CA THR A 82 -11.03 15.20 0.28
C THR A 82 -11.16 15.73 -1.14
#